data_AF-A0A7W0VYR8-F1
#
_entry.id   AF-A0A7W0VYR8-F1
#
_cell.length_a   1.000
_cell.length_b   1.000
_cell.length_c   1.000
_cell.angle_alpha   90.00
_cell.angle_beta   90.00
_cell.angle_gamma   90.00
#
_symmetry.space_group_name_H-M   'P 1'
#
loop_
_entity.id
_entity.type
_entity.pdbx_description
1 polymer ?
#
loop_
_entity_poly.entity_id
_entity_poly.type
_entity_poly.pdbx_seq_one_letter_code
_entity_poly.pdbx_strand_id
1 'polypeptide(L)'
;MKKVLLVTALLGAVGYGGWQLTHSGGDATEESVDDSKLALDRIWIDHMPRNERDMIQVFAAVSEEEFGVFQATSAWKGAFELFRFELKGNQIHAHYPQDGDREKITVKARPCSEGQMDYCMEVEGTKRGVKKYYSRKGWEIEGVQTAKELELRTEALVDQLAAE
;
A
#
# COMPACT_ATOMS: atom_id res chain seq x y z
N MET A 1 -70.66 42.49 7.74
CA MET A 1 -71.02 41.57 6.62
C MET A 1 -69.76 40.78 6.29
N LYS A 2 -69.62 39.45 6.29
CA LYS A 2 -70.42 38.24 6.55
C LYS A 2 -69.45 37.20 7.18
N LYS A 3 -69.92 36.38 8.12
CA LYS A 3 -69.32 35.07 8.51
C LYS A 3 -69.46 34.07 7.35
N VAL A 4 -68.97 32.82 7.49
CA VAL A 4 -69.22 31.56 6.67
C VAL A 4 -68.00 31.19 5.78
N LEU A 5 -67.42 29.98 5.69
CA LEU A 5 -67.64 28.57 6.14
C LEU A 5 -66.29 27.78 5.97
N LEU A 6 -65.94 26.81 6.83
CA LEU A 6 -65.96 25.33 6.63
C LEU A 6 -65.43 24.84 5.26
N VAL A 7 -64.28 24.13 5.15
CA VAL A 7 -63.93 22.72 5.49
C VAL A 7 -64.08 21.75 4.30
N THR A 8 -63.10 20.84 4.16
CA THR A 8 -63.03 19.58 3.36
C THR A 8 -63.12 19.68 1.83
N ALA A 9 -62.53 18.84 1.00
CA ALA A 9 -61.54 17.76 1.01
C ALA A 9 -61.12 17.62 -0.49
N LEU A 10 -60.08 16.93 -0.96
CA LEU A 10 -59.92 15.48 -1.05
C LEU A 10 -58.76 15.23 -2.04
N LEU A 11 -58.11 14.10 -1.82
CA LEU A 11 -57.10 13.37 -2.57
C LEU A 11 -57.14 13.49 -4.12
N GLY A 12 -55.95 13.38 -4.73
CA GLY A 12 -55.77 12.58 -5.94
C GLY A 12 -55.03 13.25 -7.10
N ALA A 13 -53.71 13.10 -7.14
CA ALA A 13 -52.96 12.86 -8.38
C ALA A 13 -51.58 12.29 -8.02
N VAL A 14 -51.46 10.98 -8.21
CA VAL A 14 -50.20 10.23 -8.22
C VAL A 14 -49.25 10.91 -9.21
N GLY A 15 -48.12 11.38 -8.70
CA GLY A 15 -47.10 12.10 -9.48
C GLY A 15 -46.49 11.20 -10.54
N TYR A 16 -46.90 11.40 -11.79
CA TYR A 16 -46.15 11.00 -12.97
C TYR A 16 -45.20 12.15 -13.33
N GLY A 17 -43.90 11.88 -13.36
CA GLY A 17 -42.90 12.77 -13.98
C GLY A 17 -42.20 13.73 -13.03
N GLY A 18 -41.22 13.23 -12.28
CA GLY A 18 -40.35 14.09 -11.47
C GLY A 18 -39.32 13.37 -10.60
N TRP A 19 -38.72 12.27 -11.07
CA TRP A 19 -37.60 11.65 -10.34
C TRP A 19 -36.53 11.13 -11.32
N GLN A 20 -36.00 12.05 -12.14
CA GLN A 20 -34.91 11.75 -13.06
C GLN A 20 -33.78 12.78 -13.03
N LEU A 21 -33.58 13.46 -11.89
CA LEU A 21 -32.49 14.44 -11.72
C LEU A 21 -31.80 14.38 -10.35
N THR A 22 -31.57 13.19 -9.80
CA THR A 22 -30.70 13.00 -8.62
C THR A 22 -29.75 11.78 -8.70
N HIS A 23 -29.56 11.18 -9.88
CA HIS A 23 -28.51 10.16 -10.10
C HIS A 23 -27.29 10.71 -10.89
N SER A 24 -27.17 12.03 -10.99
CA SER A 24 -25.94 12.67 -11.47
C SER A 24 -24.96 12.78 -10.30
N GLY A 25 -23.92 11.96 -10.32
CA GLY A 25 -22.79 12.07 -9.40
C GLY A 25 -22.77 11.02 -8.29
N GLY A 26 -23.09 9.77 -8.60
CA GLY A 26 -22.47 8.67 -7.86
C GLY A 26 -21.01 8.61 -8.30
N ASP A 27 -20.17 9.44 -7.70
CA ASP A 27 -18.73 9.20 -7.69
C ASP A 27 -18.58 7.76 -7.21
N ALA A 28 -18.11 6.90 -8.10
CA ALA A 28 -17.59 5.62 -7.71
C ALA A 28 -16.46 5.95 -6.74
N THR A 29 -16.79 5.95 -5.45
CA THR A 29 -15.84 5.62 -4.42
C THR A 29 -15.47 4.18 -4.75
N GLU A 30 -14.51 4.04 -5.66
CA GLU A 30 -13.64 2.89 -5.70
C GLU A 30 -13.24 2.71 -4.24
N GLU A 31 -13.81 1.69 -3.60
CA GLU A 31 -13.30 1.18 -2.33
C GLU A 31 -11.87 0.75 -2.65
N SER A 32 -10.94 1.70 -2.56
CA SER A 32 -9.53 1.44 -2.59
C SER A 32 -9.31 0.50 -1.42
N VAL A 33 -9.06 -0.76 -1.76
CA VAL A 33 -8.54 -1.75 -0.83
C VAL A 33 -7.26 -1.15 -0.30
N ASP A 34 -7.36 -0.48 0.86
CA ASP A 34 -6.37 0.38 1.50
C ASP A 34 -4.96 0.15 0.93
N ASP A 35 -4.59 0.90 -0.12
CA ASP A 35 -3.35 0.70 -0.88
C ASP A 35 -2.12 0.67 0.03
N SER A 36 -2.23 1.35 1.18
CA SER A 36 -1.29 1.37 2.29
C SER A 36 -1.16 0.02 2.98
N LYS A 37 -2.27 -0.67 3.29
CA LYS A 37 -2.26 -2.04 3.83
C LYS A 37 -1.67 -3.02 2.82
N LEU A 38 -1.92 -2.84 1.53
CA LEU A 38 -1.32 -3.70 0.52
C LEU A 38 0.21 -3.54 0.46
N ALA A 39 0.71 -2.32 0.72
CA ALA A 39 2.14 -2.00 0.75
C ALA A 39 2.89 -2.59 1.96
N LEU A 40 2.19 -2.86 3.07
CA LEU A 40 2.77 -3.43 4.29
C LEU A 40 2.70 -4.96 4.30
N ASP A 41 3.43 -5.56 5.25
CA ASP A 41 3.43 -7.00 5.56
C ASP A 41 3.74 -7.87 4.35
N ARG A 42 4.64 -7.39 3.49
CA ARG A 42 5.05 -8.03 2.24
C ARG A 42 6.46 -7.60 1.86
N ILE A 43 7.19 -8.50 1.21
CA ILE A 43 8.50 -8.21 0.64
C ILE A 43 8.34 -7.69 -0.79
N TRP A 44 9.04 -6.60 -1.09
CA TRP A 44 9.00 -5.92 -2.37
C TRP A 44 10.40 -5.87 -2.97
N ILE A 45 10.55 -6.16 -4.27
CA ILE A 45 11.82 -6.07 -5.00
C ILE A 45 11.70 -5.20 -6.24
N ASP A 46 12.77 -4.53 -6.68
CA ASP A 46 12.74 -3.69 -7.87
C ASP A 46 12.76 -4.47 -9.19
N HIS A 47 13.40 -5.64 -9.21
CA HIS A 47 13.36 -6.60 -10.32
C HIS A 47 13.76 -8.01 -9.85
N MET A 48 13.42 -9.02 -10.65
CA MET A 48 13.94 -10.38 -10.43
C MET A 48 15.46 -10.39 -10.65
N PRO A 49 16.25 -10.97 -9.73
CA PRO A 49 17.68 -11.16 -9.95
C PRO A 49 17.93 -11.92 -11.25
N ARG A 50 18.85 -11.41 -12.08
CA ARG A 50 19.23 -12.09 -13.34
C ARG A 50 20.37 -13.09 -13.14
N ASN A 51 21.08 -12.99 -12.02
CA ASN A 51 22.15 -13.88 -11.59
C ASN A 51 22.51 -13.59 -10.13
N GLU A 52 23.33 -14.45 -9.51
CA GLU A 52 23.81 -14.35 -8.12
C GLU A 52 24.52 -13.02 -7.75
N ARG A 53 25.04 -12.26 -8.71
CA ARG A 53 25.75 -10.99 -8.46
C ARG A 53 24.89 -9.76 -8.76
N ASP A 54 23.66 -9.96 -9.22
CA ASP A 54 22.76 -8.87 -9.55
C ASP A 54 22.33 -8.15 -8.28
N MET A 55 22.58 -6.85 -8.21
CA MET A 55 22.18 -6.03 -7.07
C MET A 55 20.74 -5.60 -7.28
N ILE A 56 19.86 -6.07 -6.39
CA ILE A 56 18.46 -5.68 -6.34
C ILE A 56 18.19 -4.78 -5.13
N GLN A 57 17.08 -4.06 -5.19
CA GLN A 57 16.58 -3.25 -4.11
C GLN A 57 15.38 -3.95 -3.48
N VAL A 58 15.40 -4.07 -2.16
CA VAL A 58 14.35 -4.71 -1.37
C VAL A 58 13.75 -3.69 -0.41
N PHE A 59 12.43 -3.72 -0.29
CA PHE A 59 11.67 -2.98 0.71
C PHE A 59 10.72 -3.94 1.42
N ALA A 60 10.60 -3.78 2.74
CA ALA A 60 9.57 -4.43 3.52
C ALA A 60 9.24 -3.57 4.75
N ALA A 61 7.99 -3.59 5.18
CA ALA A 61 7.54 -2.90 6.39
C ALA A 61 6.48 -3.74 7.09
N VAL A 62 6.68 -4.02 8.38
CA VAL A 62 5.79 -4.82 9.21
C VAL A 62 4.88 -3.89 9.99
N SER A 63 3.57 -4.02 9.79
CA SER A 63 2.57 -3.12 10.37
C SER A 63 2.39 -3.32 11.86
N GLU A 64 2.45 -4.56 12.34
CA GLU A 64 2.22 -4.92 13.76
C GLU A 64 3.30 -4.33 14.69
N GLU A 65 4.56 -4.39 14.27
CA GLU A 65 5.71 -3.97 15.05
C GLU A 65 6.29 -2.61 14.64
N GLU A 66 5.68 -1.97 13.62
CA GLU A 66 6.02 -0.61 13.18
C GLU A 66 7.50 -0.40 12.81
N PHE A 67 8.12 -1.40 12.20
CA PHE A 67 9.46 -1.29 11.63
C PHE A 67 9.53 -1.80 10.18
N GLY A 68 10.51 -1.31 9.43
CA GLY A 68 10.76 -1.74 8.08
C GLY A 68 12.24 -1.70 7.72
N VAL A 69 12.53 -2.12 6.50
CA VAL A 69 13.87 -2.22 5.95
C VAL A 69 13.90 -1.72 4.51
N PHE A 70 14.93 -0.94 4.19
CA PHE A 70 15.43 -0.83 2.82
C PHE A 70 16.73 -1.61 2.74
N GLN A 71 16.88 -2.40 1.68
CA GLN A 71 18.08 -3.21 1.47
C GLN A 71 18.52 -3.15 0.01
N ALA A 72 19.83 -2.99 -0.21
CA ALA A 72 20.49 -3.15 -1.49
C ALA A 72 21.31 -4.42 -1.43
N THR A 73 20.92 -5.48 -2.14
CA THR A 73 21.52 -6.79 -1.94
C THR A 73 21.62 -7.65 -3.20
N SER A 74 22.50 -8.65 -3.12
CA SER A 74 22.70 -9.77 -4.06
C SER A 74 23.02 -11.02 -3.19
N ALA A 75 23.25 -12.17 -3.80
CA ALA A 75 23.63 -13.39 -3.05
C ALA A 75 24.97 -13.25 -2.29
N TRP A 76 25.81 -12.25 -2.63
CA TRP A 76 27.17 -12.12 -2.08
C TRP A 76 27.42 -10.84 -1.29
N LYS A 77 26.58 -9.82 -1.48
CA LYS A 77 26.77 -8.49 -0.91
C LYS A 77 25.42 -7.89 -0.59
N GLY A 78 25.26 -7.45 0.66
CA GLY A 78 24.09 -6.72 1.13
C GLY A 78 24.49 -5.47 1.90
N ALA A 79 23.64 -4.45 1.84
CA ALA A 79 23.60 -3.34 2.78
C ALA A 79 22.13 -3.08 3.10
N PHE A 80 21.80 -2.92 4.38
CA PHE A 80 20.44 -2.67 4.82
C PHE A 80 20.39 -1.47 5.75
N GLU A 81 19.21 -0.87 5.83
CA GLU A 81 18.91 0.18 6.78
C GLU A 81 17.51 -0.03 7.35
N LEU A 82 17.45 -0.20 8.67
CA LEU A 82 16.21 -0.40 9.41
C LEU A 82 15.63 0.95 9.83
N PHE A 83 14.32 1.06 9.76
CA PHE A 83 13.57 2.22 10.24
C PHE A 83 12.41 1.80 11.10
N ARG A 84 12.00 2.68 12.02
CA ARG A 84 10.68 2.63 12.66
C ARG A 84 9.72 3.51 11.89
N PHE A 85 8.42 3.24 11.94
CA PHE A 85 7.47 4.10 11.26
C PHE A 85 6.13 4.24 11.97
N GLU A 86 5.41 5.30 11.62
CA GLU A 86 3.97 5.41 11.86
C GLU A 86 3.26 5.45 10.51
N LEU A 87 2.13 4.74 10.37
CA LEU A 87 1.31 4.81 9.15
C LEU A 87 0.25 5.92 9.28
N LYS A 88 0.20 6.82 8.30
CA LYS A 88 -0.80 7.90 8.21
C LYS A 88 -1.42 7.91 6.82
N GLY A 89 -2.56 7.23 6.67
CA GLY A 89 -3.14 6.94 5.36
C GLY A 89 -2.12 6.14 4.53
N ASN A 90 -1.77 6.64 3.35
CA ASN A 90 -0.78 6.03 2.47
C ASN A 90 0.66 6.53 2.68
N GLN A 91 0.92 7.20 3.81
CA GLN A 91 2.26 7.71 4.14
C GLN A 91 2.87 6.95 5.30
N ILE A 92 4.08 6.44 5.06
CA ILE A 92 4.96 5.88 6.07
C ILE A 92 5.83 7.03 6.60
N HIS A 93 5.66 7.36 7.87
CA HIS A 93 6.49 8.34 8.56
C HIS A 93 7.70 7.63 9.16
N ALA A 94 8.74 7.44 8.36
CA ALA A 94 9.93 6.70 8.74
C ALA A 94 10.86 7.52 9.64
N HIS A 95 11.42 6.85 10.64
CA HIS A 95 12.47 7.34 11.52
C HIS A 95 13.61 6.34 11.55
N TYR A 96 14.80 6.78 11.14
CA TYR A 96 16.01 5.97 11.04
C TYR A 96 16.82 6.13 12.32
N PRO A 97 16.89 5.11 13.21
CA PRO A 97 17.53 5.28 14.52
C PRO A 97 19.05 5.52 14.46
N GLN A 98 19.70 5.09 13.37
CA GLN A 98 21.15 5.14 13.23
C GLN A 98 21.70 6.56 13.08
N ASP A 99 21.00 7.41 12.32
CA ASP A 99 21.41 8.78 12.01
C ASP A 99 20.40 9.83 12.48
N GLY A 100 19.21 9.40 12.93
CA GLY A 100 18.11 10.26 13.35
C GLY A 100 17.31 10.87 12.18
N ASP A 101 17.55 10.43 10.95
CA ASP A 101 16.82 10.91 9.77
C ASP A 101 15.34 10.59 9.87
N ARG A 102 14.51 11.47 9.28
CA ARG A 102 13.06 11.30 9.19
C ARG A 102 12.60 11.54 7.77
N GLU A 103 11.74 10.66 7.28
CA GLU A 103 11.20 10.73 5.92
C GLU A 103 9.69 10.53 5.94
N LYS A 104 9.00 11.19 5.00
CA LYS A 104 7.60 10.95 4.72
C LYS A 104 7.52 10.23 3.39
N ILE A 105 7.33 8.92 3.46
CA ILE A 105 7.38 8.04 2.31
C ILE A 105 5.95 7.79 1.86
N THR A 106 5.61 8.20 0.64
CA THR A 106 4.30 7.89 0.07
C THR A 106 4.41 6.56 -0.66
N VAL A 107 3.54 5.61 -0.32
CA VAL A 107 3.47 4.29 -0.96
C VAL A 107 2.13 4.14 -1.67
N LYS A 108 2.17 3.60 -2.89
CA LYS A 108 0.98 3.29 -3.69
C LYS A 108 1.11 1.89 -4.24
N ALA A 109 0.58 0.91 -3.54
CA ALA A 109 0.57 -0.48 -3.98
C ALA A 109 -0.76 -0.81 -4.66
N ARG A 110 -0.70 -1.63 -5.71
CA ARG A 110 -1.87 -2.12 -6.43
C ARG A 110 -1.61 -3.52 -7.00
N PRO A 111 -2.63 -4.35 -7.22
CA PRO A 111 -2.51 -5.53 -8.06
C PRO A 111 -2.02 -5.16 -9.47
N CYS A 112 -1.18 -6.00 -10.06
CA CYS A 112 -0.72 -5.85 -11.44
C CYS A 112 -0.35 -7.21 -12.05
N SER A 113 0.08 -7.21 -13.31
CA SER A 113 0.55 -8.41 -14.01
C SER A 113 1.78 -8.06 -14.88
N GLU A 114 2.76 -7.40 -14.27
CA GLU A 114 4.01 -6.97 -14.91
C GLU A 114 5.12 -7.99 -14.59
N GLY A 115 5.77 -8.59 -15.58
CA GLY A 115 6.99 -9.39 -15.34
C GLY A 115 6.85 -10.57 -14.36
N GLN A 116 5.76 -11.34 -14.45
CA GLN A 116 5.40 -12.43 -13.51
C GLN A 116 5.11 -11.98 -12.07
N MET A 117 4.91 -10.68 -11.85
CA MET A 117 4.57 -10.11 -10.55
C MET A 117 3.07 -9.94 -10.40
N ASP A 118 2.58 -10.18 -9.18
CA ASP A 118 1.16 -10.04 -8.83
C ASP A 118 0.82 -8.62 -8.34
N TYR A 119 1.82 -7.88 -7.87
CA TYR A 119 1.66 -6.57 -7.24
C TYR A 119 2.76 -5.61 -7.68
N CYS A 120 2.38 -4.34 -7.81
CA CYS A 120 3.26 -3.24 -8.19
C CYS A 120 3.12 -2.14 -7.15
N MET A 121 4.23 -1.53 -6.75
CA MET A 121 4.24 -0.42 -5.81
C MET A 121 5.11 0.73 -6.31
N GLU A 122 4.58 1.94 -6.19
CA GLU A 122 5.34 3.18 -6.37
C GLU A 122 5.69 3.79 -5.02
N VAL A 123 6.92 4.29 -4.90
CA VAL A 123 7.47 4.88 -3.69
C VAL A 123 8.04 6.26 -3.99
N GLU A 124 7.66 7.24 -3.19
CA GLU A 124 8.12 8.63 -3.29
C GLU A 124 8.48 9.21 -1.92
N GLY A 125 9.32 10.25 -1.88
CA GLY A 125 9.64 10.98 -0.64
C GLY A 125 10.72 10.35 0.24
N THR A 126 11.43 9.33 -0.27
CA THR A 126 12.61 8.72 0.38
C THR A 126 13.88 8.95 -0.42
N LYS A 127 15.03 9.02 0.27
CA LYS A 127 16.37 9.00 -0.34
C LYS A 127 16.90 7.58 -0.55
N ARG A 128 16.21 6.56 -0.02
CA ARG A 128 16.62 5.15 -0.02
C ARG A 128 15.83 4.35 -1.07
N GLY A 129 16.43 3.25 -1.53
CA GLY A 129 15.76 2.35 -2.46
C GLY A 129 15.53 2.94 -3.86
N VAL A 130 14.44 2.54 -4.51
CA VAL A 130 14.03 3.00 -5.85
C VAL A 130 12.55 3.41 -5.89
N LYS A 131 12.11 3.93 -7.04
CA LYS A 131 10.74 4.44 -7.23
C LYS A 131 9.69 3.35 -7.44
N LYS A 132 10.09 2.18 -7.97
CA LYS A 132 9.17 1.12 -8.36
C LYS A 132 9.63 -0.19 -7.76
N TYR A 133 8.68 -0.91 -7.18
CA TYR A 133 8.87 -2.25 -6.67
C TYR A 133 7.74 -3.16 -7.10
N TYR A 134 7.99 -4.45 -6.95
CA TYR A 134 7.12 -5.53 -7.34
C TYR A 134 7.10 -6.60 -6.26
N SER A 135 5.99 -7.31 -6.17
CA SER A 135 5.86 -8.47 -5.30
C SER A 135 5.02 -9.56 -5.94
N ARG A 136 5.14 -10.77 -5.40
CA ARG A 136 4.31 -11.93 -5.73
C ARG A 136 3.42 -12.32 -4.55
N LYS A 137 2.40 -13.11 -4.82
CA LYS A 137 1.68 -13.88 -3.80
C LYS A 137 2.64 -14.90 -3.17
N GLY A 138 2.50 -15.13 -1.87
CA GLY A 138 3.40 -15.96 -1.07
C GLY A 138 4.62 -15.22 -0.51
N TRP A 139 4.75 -13.91 -0.76
CA TRP A 139 5.80 -13.05 -0.19
C TRP A 139 5.29 -12.18 0.97
N GLU A 140 4.10 -12.51 1.48
CA GLU A 140 3.57 -11.94 2.71
C GLU A 140 4.47 -12.26 3.90
N ILE A 141 4.55 -11.32 4.84
CA ILE A 141 5.35 -11.42 6.04
C ILE A 141 4.42 -11.73 7.20
N GLU A 142 4.62 -12.90 7.82
CA GLU A 142 3.84 -13.34 8.98
C GLU A 142 4.78 -13.70 10.13
N GLY A 143 4.36 -13.36 11.36
CA GLY A 143 5.01 -13.79 12.59
C GLY A 143 6.41 -13.22 12.82
N VAL A 144 6.74 -12.08 12.23
CA VAL A 144 8.02 -11.37 12.43
C VAL A 144 7.84 -10.37 13.58
N GLN A 145 8.62 -10.54 14.65
CA GLN A 145 8.51 -9.72 15.86
C GLN A 145 9.70 -8.77 16.03
N THR A 146 10.79 -9.00 15.30
CA THR A 146 11.99 -8.17 15.40
C THR A 146 12.51 -7.71 14.05
N ALA A 147 13.14 -6.54 14.03
CA ALA A 147 13.76 -6.00 12.83
C ALA A 147 14.88 -6.92 12.28
N LYS A 148 15.54 -7.71 13.14
CA LYS A 148 16.54 -8.69 12.72
C LYS A 148 15.91 -9.89 12.01
N GLU A 149 14.77 -10.37 12.48
CA GLU A 149 14.02 -11.43 11.80
C GLU A 149 13.52 -10.97 10.43
N LEU A 150 13.10 -9.71 10.31
CA LEU A 150 12.72 -9.13 9.03
C LEU A 150 13.87 -9.13 8.03
N GLU A 151 15.05 -8.65 8.44
CA GLU A 151 16.27 -8.66 7.61
C GLU A 151 16.61 -10.08 7.15
N LEU A 152 16.59 -11.06 8.06
CA LEU A 152 16.87 -12.46 7.71
C LEU A 152 15.83 -13.03 6.73
N ARG A 153 14.56 -12.63 6.86
CA ARG A 153 13.49 -13.05 5.96
C ARG A 153 13.68 -12.45 4.56
N THR A 154 14.05 -11.17 4.46
CA THR A 154 14.32 -10.55 3.16
C THR A 154 15.54 -11.18 2.50
N GLU A 155 16.63 -11.40 3.25
CA GLU A 155 17.82 -12.10 2.74
C GLU A 155 17.51 -13.51 2.23
N ALA A 156 16.79 -14.32 3.02
CA ALA A 156 16.43 -15.68 2.63
C ALA A 156 15.60 -15.74 1.34
N LEU A 157 14.69 -14.76 1.13
CA LEU A 157 13.95 -14.67 -0.13
C LEU A 157 14.90 -14.37 -1.29
N VAL A 158 15.82 -13.41 -1.14
CA VAL A 158 16.77 -13.07 -2.21
C VAL A 158 17.65 -14.25 -2.58
N ASP A 159 18.16 -14.99 -1.60
CA ASP A 159 18.98 -16.18 -1.85
C ASP A 159 18.20 -17.26 -2.60
N GLN A 160 16.92 -17.46 -2.27
CA GLN A 160 16.04 -18.37 -3.01
C GLN A 160 15.89 -17.91 -4.47
N LEU A 161 15.63 -16.62 -4.70
CA LEU A 161 15.43 -16.07 -6.05
C LEU A 161 16.71 -16.10 -6.89
N ALA A 162 17.88 -15.96 -6.28
CA ALA A 162 19.17 -16.05 -6.97
C ALA A 162 19.54 -17.48 -7.40
N ALA A 163 18.88 -18.49 -6.81
CA ALA A 163 19.08 -19.90 -7.12
C ALA A 163 18.13 -20.45 -8.20
N GLU A 164 17.11 -19.68 -8.61
CA GLU A 164 16.19 -20.00 -9.72
C GLU A 164 16.82 -19.76 -11.10
#